data_AF-A0A4Q7B9Q3-F1
#
_entry.id   AF-A0A4Q7B9Q3-F1
#
_cell.length_a   1.000
_cell.length_b   1.000
_cell.length_c   1.000
_cell.angle_alpha   90.00
_cell.angle_beta   90.00
_cell.angle_gamma   90.00
#
_symmetry.space_group_name_H-M   'P 1'
#
loop_
_entity.id
_entity.type
_entity.pdbx_description
1 polymer ?
#
loop_
_entity_poly.entity_id
_entity_poly.type
_entity_poly.pdbx_seq_one_letter_code
_entity_poly.pdbx_strand_id
1 'polypeptide(L)' 'MIIVLDVAYAESFAHVAGVVFENWTSQKAAQTYTLKVQEIAEYESGQFYKRELPCLLALLQEVK' A
#
# COMPACT_ATOMS: atom_id res chain seq x y z
N MET A 1 -0.02 8.95 14.74
CA MET A 1 -0.03 7.66 14.02
C MET A 1 0.64 7.86 12.68
N ILE A 2 1.48 6.91 12.29
CA ILE A 2 2.21 6.87 11.02
C ILE A 2 1.86 5.55 10.37
N ILE A 3 1.64 5.55 9.05
CA ILE A 3 1.47 4.33 8.29
C ILE A 3 2.59 4.23 7.26
N VAL A 4 3.19 3.05 7.17
CA VAL A 4 4.16 2.69 6.13
C VAL A 4 3.46 1.75 5.16
N LEU A 5 3.61 1.99 3.86
CA LEU A 5 2.90 1.29 2.81
C LEU A 5 3.90 0.73 1.80
N ASP A 6 3.56 -0.40 1.18
CA ASP A 6 4.31 -0.99 0.07
C ASP A 6 3.38 -1.74 -0.89
N VAL A 7 3.78 -1.84 -2.16
CA VAL A 7 3.03 -2.52 -3.23
C VAL A 7 3.92 -3.54 -3.94
N ALA A 8 3.55 -4.81 -3.86
CA ALA A 8 4.16 -5.90 -4.61
C ALA A 8 3.26 -6.31 -5.77
N TYR A 9 3.74 -6.15 -7.00
CA TYR A 9 3.00 -6.50 -8.21
C TYR A 9 3.21 -7.97 -8.59
N ALA A 10 2.11 -8.67 -8.92
CA ALA A 10 2.09 -9.95 -9.62
C ALA A 10 1.60 -9.75 -11.07
N GLU A 11 1.42 -10.84 -11.82
CA GLU A 11 1.02 -10.78 -13.23
C GLU A 11 -0.33 -10.06 -13.45
N SER A 12 -1.34 -10.34 -12.62
CA SER A 12 -2.72 -9.85 -12.80
C SER A 12 -3.30 -9.12 -11.60
N PHE A 13 -2.52 -8.95 -10.52
CA PHE A 13 -2.97 -8.27 -9.31
C PHE A 13 -1.78 -7.70 -8.54
N ALA A 14 -2.04 -6.81 -7.60
CA ALA A 14 -1.04 -6.32 -6.64
C ALA A 14 -1.41 -6.73 -5.22
N HIS A 15 -0.39 -7.06 -4.43
CA HIS A 15 -0.50 -7.09 -2.98
C HIS A 15 -0.06 -5.75 -2.41
N VAL A 16 -0.92 -5.16 -1.59
CA VAL A 16 -0.63 -3.92 -0.89
C VAL A 16 -0.54 -4.25 0.59
N ALA A 17 0.51 -3.77 1.24
CA ALA A 17 0.72 -3.95 2.67
C ALA A 17 0.78 -2.58 3.36
N GLY A 18 0.26 -2.52 4.58
CA GLY A 18 0.30 -1.34 5.44
C GLY A 18 0.66 -1.72 6.86
N VAL A 19 1.57 -0.95 7.48
CA VAL A 19 1.97 -1.13 8.88
C VAL A 19 1.81 0.19 9.61
N VAL A 20 0.99 0.19 10.65
CA VAL A 20 0.70 1.37 11.47
C VAL A 20 1.59 1.38 12.70
N PHE A 21 2.16 2.54 13.00
CA PHE A 21 2.92 2.84 14.20
C PHE A 21 2.27 4.00 14.95
N GLU A 22 2.35 4.00 16.27
CA GLU A 22 1.82 5.11 17.08
C GLU A 22 2.62 6.40 16.81
N ASN A 23 3.95 6.27 16.77
CA ASN A 23 4.92 7.35 16.56
C ASN A 23 6.23 6.84 15.93
N TRP A 24 7.14 7.75 15.58
CA TRP A 24 8.40 7.44 14.87
C TRP A 24 9.36 6.54 15.65
N THR A 25 9.23 6.50 16.98
CA THR A 25 10.10 5.69 17.85
C THR A 25 9.47 4.37 18.28
N SER A 26 8.28 4.04 17.76
CA SER A 26 7.59 2.78 18.05
C SER A 26 8.42 1.57 17.56
N GLN A 27 8.72 0.64 18.47
CA GLN A 27 9.44 -0.60 18.15
C GLN A 27 8.52 -1.74 17.67
N LYS A 28 7.20 -1.56 17.81
CA LYS A 28 6.19 -2.56 17.44
C LYS A 28 5.13 -1.90 16.57
N ALA A 29 4.59 -2.67 15.63
CA ALA A 29 3.42 -2.28 14.86
C ALA A 29 2.19 -2.26 15.78
N ALA A 30 1.38 -1.22 15.65
CA ALA A 30 0.07 -1.12 16.28
C ALA A 30 -0.99 -1.92 15.52
N GLN A 31 -0.89 -1.94 14.19
CA GLN A 31 -1.81 -2.64 13.30
C GLN A 31 -1.12 -2.95 11.96
N THR A 32 -1.53 -4.02 11.30
CA THR A 32 -1.08 -4.36 9.94
C THR A 32 -2.26 -4.63 9.03
N TYR A 33 -2.16 -4.23 7.78
CA TYR A 33 -3.15 -4.42 6.72
C TYR A 33 -2.51 -5.13 5.53
N THR A 34 -3.27 -6.01 4.89
CA THR A 34 -2.94 -6.57 3.59
C THR A 34 -4.16 -6.56 2.69
N LEU A 35 -3.98 -6.15 1.45
CA LEU A 35 -5.05 -6.09 0.45
C LEU A 35 -4.56 -6.68 -0.87
N LYS A 36 -5.45 -7.39 -1.57
CA LYS A 36 -5.23 -7.83 -2.95
C LYS A 36 -6.04 -6.93 -3.88
N VAL A 37 -5.37 -6.22 -4.78
CA VAL A 37 -5.98 -5.30 -5.76
C VAL A 37 -5.89 -5.93 -7.15
N GLN A 38 -7.02 -6.18 -7.79
CA GLN A 38 -7.09 -6.79 -9.13
C GLN A 38 -6.83 -5.76 -10.23
N GLU A 39 -7.31 -4.53 -10.06
CA GLU A 39 -7.18 -3.46 -11.06
C GLU A 39 -5.87 -2.70 -10.86
N ILE A 40 -4.82 -3.13 -11.57
CA ILE A 40 -3.54 -2.42 -11.62
C ILE A 40 -3.50 -1.57 -12.90
N ALA A 41 -3.19 -0.28 -12.76
CA ALA A 41 -2.98 0.58 -13.92
C ALA A 41 -1.68 0.21 -14.68
N GLU A 42 -1.66 0.46 -15.99
CA GLU A 42 -0.51 0.16 -16.83
C GLU A 42 0.75 0.94 -16.42
N TYR A 43 1.91 0.38 -16.74
CA TYR A 43 3.19 1.04 -16.47
C TYR A 43 3.49 2.12 -17.52
N GLU A 44 3.77 3.33 -17.05
CA GLU A 44 4.26 4.44 -17.86
C GLU A 44 5.63 4.90 -17.34
N SER A 45 6.63 4.94 -18.23
CA SER A 45 8.02 5.32 -17.86
C SER A 45 8.07 6.74 -17.30
N GLY A 46 8.77 6.91 -16.17
CA GLY A 46 8.83 8.18 -15.43
C GLY A 46 7.56 8.54 -14.66
N GLN A 47 6.50 7.71 -14.74
CA GLN A 47 5.20 7.97 -14.10
C GLN A 47 4.68 6.75 -13.33
N PHE A 48 5.60 6.04 -12.66
CA PHE A 48 5.28 4.85 -11.88
C PHE A 48 4.20 5.08 -10.81
N TYR A 49 4.11 6.30 -10.26
CA TYR A 49 3.09 6.68 -9.30
C TYR A 49 1.65 6.45 -9.82
N LYS A 50 1.39 6.53 -11.13
CA LYS A 50 0.05 6.26 -11.69
C LYS A 50 -0.37 4.81 -11.51
N ARG A 51 0.60 3.90 -11.57
CA ARG A 51 0.41 2.48 -11.34
C ARG A 51 0.25 2.16 -9.85
N GLU A 52 1.02 2.83 -9.01
CA GLU A 52 1.10 2.54 -7.57
C GLU A 52 0.00 3.20 -6.75
N LEU A 53 -0.35 4.45 -7.06
CA LEU A 53 -1.27 5.26 -6.27
C LEU A 53 -2.66 4.63 -6.10
N PRO A 54 -3.30 4.02 -7.12
CA PRO A 54 -4.59 3.34 -6.94
C PRO A 54 -4.52 2.21 -5.89
N CYS A 55 -3.42 1.47 -5.87
CA CYS A 55 -3.20 0.38 -4.93
C CYS A 55 -3.06 0.90 -3.49
N LEU A 56 -2.26 1.95 -3.30
CA LEU A 56 -2.05 2.59 -1.99
C LEU A 56 -3.36 3.19 -1.44
N LEU A 57 -4.12 3.89 -2.29
CA LEU A 57 -5.40 4.49 -1.92
C LEU A 57 -6.44 3.43 -1.53
N ALA A 58 -6.47 2.29 -2.23
CA ALA A 58 -7.36 1.18 -1.87
C ALA A 58 -7.07 0.65 -0.45
N LEU A 59 -5.80 0.47 -0.07
CA LEU A 59 -5.47 0.05 1.29
C LEU A 59 -5.81 1.13 2.33
N LEU A 60 -5.59 2.41 2.01
CA LEU A 60 -5.90 3.51 2.93
C LEU A 60 -7.39 3.63 3.26
N GLN A 61 -8.29 3.18 2.38
CA GLN A 61 -9.73 3.12 2.66
C GLN A 61 -10.09 2.06 3.73
N GLU A 62 -9.24 1.05 3.93
CA GLU A 62 -9.44 0.02 4.97
C GLU A 62 -8.93 0.44 6.35
N VAL A 63 -8.15 1.52 6.41
CA VAL A 63 -7.59 2.03 7.67
C VAL A 63 -8.66 2.82 8.42
N LYS A 64 -8.96 2.41 9.66
CA LYS A 64 -9.93 3.05 10.56
C LYS A 64 -9.25 3.73 11.74
#